data_AF-A0A7V8Y2L1-F1
#
_entry.id   AF-A0A7V8Y2L1-F1
#
_cell.length_a   1.000
_cell.length_b   1.000
_cell.length_c   1.000
_cell.angle_alpha   90.00
_cell.angle_beta   90.00
_cell.angle_gamma   90.00
#
_symmetry.space_group_name_H-M   'P 1'
#
loop_
_entity.id
_entity.type
_entity.pdbx_description
1 polymer ?
#
loop_
_entity_poly.entity_id
_entity_poly.type
_entity_poly.pdbx_seq_one_letter_code
_entity_poly.pdbx_strand_id
1 'polypeptide(L)' 'MTSSPSDQVAQATQATQEPQDAIHAAMAALDGLDTVPVGEHAEAFDRVHTALADALSAIDGV' A
#
# COMPACT_ATOMS: atom_id res chain seq x y z
N MET A 1 -16.61 -30.43 -11.40
CA MET A 1 -15.58 -29.38 -11.36
C MET A 1 -16.05 -28.32 -10.39
N THR A 2 -15.89 -28.54 -9.09
CA THR A 2 -16.27 -27.57 -8.06
C THR A 2 -15.03 -27.34 -7.22
N SER A 3 -14.43 -26.17 -7.38
CA SER A 3 -13.21 -25.75 -6.68
C SER A 3 -13.32 -25.96 -5.17
N SER A 4 -12.21 -26.34 -4.54
CA SER A 4 -12.12 -26.58 -3.11
C SER A 4 -12.31 -25.28 -2.31
N PRO A 5 -13.01 -25.32 -1.16
CA PRO A 5 -13.16 -24.16 -0.29
C PRO A 5 -11.82 -23.61 0.23
N SER A 6 -10.76 -24.44 0.24
CA SER A 6 -9.41 -24.06 0.67
C SER A 6 -8.68 -23.05 -0.24
N ASP A 7 -9.03 -23.00 -1.53
CA ASP A 7 -8.44 -22.03 -2.48
C ASP A 7 -9.06 -20.63 -2.29
N GLN A 8 -10.35 -20.57 -1.88
CA GLN A 8 -11.10 -19.32 -1.71
C GLN A 8 -10.72 -18.57 -0.43
N VAL A 9 -10.30 -19.27 0.63
CA VAL A 9 -9.81 -18.65 1.88
C VAL A 9 -8.44 -18.02 1.71
N ALA A 10 -7.58 -18.56 0.84
CA ALA A 10 -6.27 -17.99 0.54
C ALA A 10 -6.38 -16.76 -0.39
N GLN A 11 -7.29 -16.79 -1.36
CA GLN A 11 -7.46 -15.70 -2.33
C GLN A 11 -8.16 -14.46 -1.73
N ALA A 12 -8.99 -14.62 -0.70
CA ALA A 12 -9.59 -13.51 0.05
C ALA A 12 -8.59 -12.74 0.93
N THR A 13 -7.46 -13.34 1.31
CA THR A 13 -6.39 -12.66 2.05
C THR A 13 -5.45 -11.87 1.13
N GLN A 14 -5.61 -11.99 -0.20
CA GLN A 14 -4.67 -11.50 -1.22
C GLN A 14 -5.19 -10.31 -2.04
N ALA A 15 -6.45 -9.90 -1.90
CA ALA A 15 -7.05 -8.93 -2.85
C ALA A 15 -6.83 -7.45 -2.51
N THR A 16 -6.64 -7.07 -1.24
CA THR A 16 -6.57 -5.65 -0.86
C THR A 16 -5.93 -5.60 0.52
N GLN A 17 -4.71 -5.08 0.68
CA GLN A 17 -4.39 -4.47 1.97
C GLN A 17 -5.49 -3.46 2.22
N GLU A 18 -6.20 -3.54 3.34
CA GLU A 18 -7.23 -2.56 3.68
C GLU A 18 -6.64 -1.17 3.39
N PRO A 19 -7.35 -0.27 2.71
CA PRO A 19 -6.74 1.00 2.30
C PRO A 19 -6.08 1.77 3.44
N GLN A 20 -6.56 1.58 4.66
CA GLN A 20 -5.96 2.07 5.90
C GLN A 20 -4.58 1.47 6.19
N ASP A 21 -4.37 0.17 5.95
CA ASP A 21 -3.08 -0.50 6.04
C ASP A 21 -2.11 -0.01 4.95
N ALA A 22 -2.63 0.26 3.75
CA ALA A 22 -1.83 0.84 2.67
C ALA A 22 -1.36 2.27 3.01
N ILE A 23 -2.25 3.09 3.60
CA ILE A 23 -1.89 4.41 4.12
C ILE A 23 -0.84 4.29 5.24
N HIS A 24 -1.02 3.37 6.19
CA HIS A 24 -0.06 3.16 7.26
C HIS A 24 1.31 2.73 6.74
N ALA A 25 1.34 1.81 5.77
CA ALA A 25 2.58 1.37 5.12
C ALA A 25 3.27 2.51 4.35
N ALA A 26 2.51 3.34 3.63
CA ALA A 26 3.04 4.50 2.92
C ALA A 26 3.65 5.53 3.88
N MET A 27 2.99 5.78 5.03
CA MET A 27 3.54 6.67 6.05
C MET A 27 4.79 6.11 6.72
N ALA A 28 4.81 4.82 7.04
CA ALA A 28 5.98 4.14 7.61
C ALA A 28 7.19 4.14 6.65
N ALA A 29 6.98 4.25 5.34
CA ALA A 29 8.07 4.37 4.37
C ALA A 29 8.85 5.70 4.46
N LEU A 30 8.33 6.68 5.21
CA LEU A 30 9.06 7.91 5.53
C LEU A 30 9.88 7.80 6.83
N ASP A 31 9.74 6.72 7.60
CA ASP A 31 10.53 6.53 8.81
C ASP A 31 12.02 6.37 8.43
N GLY A 32 12.89 7.11 9.12
CA GLY A 32 14.33 7.10 8.86
C GLY A 32 14.76 7.88 7.62
N LEU A 33 13.90 8.70 7.02
CA LEU A 33 14.26 9.56 5.89
C LEU A 33 15.43 10.50 6.20
N ASP A 34 15.63 10.87 7.46
CA ASP A 34 16.79 11.64 7.94
C ASP A 34 18.13 10.92 7.74
N THR A 35 18.11 9.59 7.63
CA THR A 35 19.29 8.76 7.33
C THR A 35 19.55 8.61 5.83
N VAL A 36 18.58 9.00 4.99
CA VAL A 36 18.67 8.95 3.53
C VAL A 36 19.29 10.25 3.01
N PRO A 37 20.14 10.23 1.97
CA PRO A 37 20.65 11.44 1.35
C PRO A 37 19.53 12.36 0.86
N VAL A 38 19.69 13.67 1.08
CA VAL A 38 18.67 14.68 0.69
C VAL A 38 18.29 14.60 -0.79
N GLY A 39 19.23 14.22 -1.65
CA GLY A 39 18.96 14.03 -3.08
C GLY A 39 17.93 12.95 -3.39
N GLU A 40 17.74 11.97 -2.50
CA GLU A 40 16.81 10.86 -2.64
C GLU A 40 15.47 11.11 -1.93
N HIS A 41 15.36 12.18 -1.12
CA HIS A 41 14.14 12.51 -0.39
C HIS A 41 12.96 12.76 -1.34
N ALA A 42 13.19 13.47 -2.44
CA ALA A 42 12.14 13.78 -3.42
C ALA A 42 11.53 12.50 -4.00
N GLU A 43 12.34 11.50 -4.34
CA GLU A 43 11.86 10.21 -4.85
C GLU A 43 11.11 9.41 -3.77
N ALA A 44 11.57 9.44 -2.51
CA ALA A 44 10.87 8.81 -1.40
C ALA A 44 9.48 9.44 -1.19
N PHE A 45 9.38 10.77 -1.21
CA PHE A 45 8.11 11.47 -1.10
C PHE A 45 7.17 11.20 -2.27
N ASP A 46 7.69 11.11 -3.51
CA ASP A 46 6.89 10.81 -4.70
C ASP A 46 6.26 9.40 -4.65
N ARG A 47 7.04 8.41 -4.20
CA ARG A 47 6.52 7.05 -3.96
C ARG A 47 5.41 7.03 -2.91
N VAL A 48 5.58 7.76 -1.81
CA VAL A 48 4.57 7.85 -0.75
C VAL A 48 3.33 8.58 -1.23
N HIS A 49 3.49 9.68 -1.99
CA HIS A 49 2.37 10.42 -2.59
C HIS A 49 1.53 9.52 -3.49
N THR A 50 2.17 8.77 -4.37
CA THR A 50 1.49 7.84 -5.29
C THR A 50 0.76 6.75 -4.51
N ALA A 51 1.42 6.12 -3.53
CA ALA A 51 0.79 5.09 -2.71
C ALA A 51 -0.43 5.61 -1.91
N LEU A 52 -0.36 6.85 -1.41
CA LEU A 52 -1.49 7.49 -0.73
C LEU A 52 -2.64 7.79 -1.69
N ALA A 53 -2.34 8.29 -2.90
CA ALA A 53 -3.34 8.58 -3.92
C ALA A 53 -4.08 7.31 -4.36
N ASP A 54 -3.36 6.20 -4.54
CA ASP A 54 -3.94 4.90 -4.86
C ASP A 54 -4.82 4.39 -3.72
N ALA A 55 -4.34 4.45 -2.47
CA ALA A 55 -5.11 4.01 -1.31
C ALA A 55 -6.38 4.84 -1.10
N LEU A 56 -6.31 6.17 -1.28
CA LEU A 56 -7.48 7.05 -1.18
C LEU A 56 -8.47 6.83 -2.33
N SER A 57 -7.99 6.60 -3.56
CA SER A 57 -8.86 6.28 -4.70
C SER A 57 -9.59 4.95 -4.48
N ALA A 58 -8.90 3.96 -3.90
CA ALA A 58 -9.50 2.68 -3.53
C ALA A 58 -10.58 2.82 -2.43
N ILE A 59 -10.49 3.82 -1.54
CA ILE A 59 -11.53 4.14 -0.56
C ILE A 59 -12.72 4.82 -1.23
N ASP A 60 -12.45 5.77 -2.14
CA ASP A 60 -13.49 6.55 -2.82
C ASP A 60 -14.27 5.71 -3.85
N GLY A 61 -13.67 4.62 -4.35
CA GLY A 61 -14.32 3.67 -5.27
C GLY A 61 -14.49 4.17 -6.70
N VAL A 62 -13.69 5.17 -7.10
CA VAL A 62 -13.64 5.79 -8.44
C VAL A 62 -12.73 5.04 -9.40
#